data_AF-A0A399NPD2-F1
#
_entry.id   AF-A0A399NPD2-F1
#
_cell.length_a   1.000
_cell.length_b   1.000
_cell.length_c   1.000
_cell.angle_alpha   90.00
_cell.angle_beta   90.00
_cell.angle_gamma   90.00
#
_symmetry.space_group_name_H-M   'P 1'
#
loop_
_entity.id
_entity.type
_entity.pdbx_description
1 polymer ?
#
loop_
_entity_poly.entity_id
_entity_poly.type
_entity_poly.pdbx_seq_one_letter_code
_entity_poly.pdbx_strand_id
1 'polypeptide(L)' 'MPDVVEKVLLVVGIVGLVGFMIGFVRVMAYGMVDNRTPTRRMYLTAFAFGAVGWGALLIGFFLP' A
#
# COMPACT_ATOMS: atom_id res chain seq x y z
N MET A 1 3.34 3.61 26.42
CA MET A 1 3.19 2.49 25.46
C MET A 1 2.30 2.80 24.25
N PRO A 2 1.31 3.73 24.27
CA PRO A 2 0.56 4.15 23.08
C PRO A 2 1.44 4.73 21.97
N ASP A 3 2.44 5.51 22.36
CA ASP A 3 3.37 6.21 21.47
C ASP A 3 4.21 5.28 20.56
N VAL A 4 4.48 4.04 20.99
CA VAL A 4 5.19 3.05 20.15
C VAL A 4 4.26 2.47 19.10
N VAL A 5 3.00 2.19 19.47
CA VAL A 5 1.98 1.65 18.56
C VAL A 5 1.65 2.67 17.48
N GLU A 6 1.48 3.93 17.86
CA GLU A 6 1.21 5.02 16.93
C GLU A 6 2.34 5.20 15.90
N LYS A 7 3.60 5.19 16.35
CA LYS A 7 4.77 5.24 15.45
C LYS A 7 4.83 4.05 14.50
N VAL A 8 4.54 2.83 14.99
CA VAL A 8 4.52 1.63 14.15
C VAL A 8 3.39 1.73 13.11
N LEU A 9 2.19 2.14 13.50
CA LEU A 9 1.07 2.33 12.58
C LEU A 9 1.39 3.38 11.52
N LEU A 10 2.07 4.46 11.89
CA LEU A 10 2.49 5.51 10.97
C LEU A 10 3.52 4.98 9.96
N VAL A 11 4.53 4.23 10.42
CA VAL A 11 5.51 3.57 9.54
C VAL A 11 4.84 2.58 8.60
N VAL A 12 3.94 1.73 9.10
CA VAL A 12 3.19 0.77 8.28
C VAL A 12 2.30 1.48 7.26
N GLY A 13 1.66 2.58 7.66
CA GLY A 13 0.89 3.45 6.78
C GLY A 13 1.72 3.99 5.63
N ILE A 14 2.89 4.57 5.93
CA ILE A 14 3.81 5.11 4.92
C ILE A 14 4.29 3.99 3.98
N VAL A 15 4.77 2.87 4.52
CA VAL A 15 5.27 1.74 3.72
C VAL A 15 4.17 1.17 2.83
N GLY A 16 2.95 1.05 3.34
CA GLY A 16 1.80 0.58 2.57
C GLY A 16 1.43 1.53 1.43
N LEU A 17 1.40 2.85 1.67
CA LEU A 17 1.13 3.84 0.63
C LEU A 17 2.23 3.90 -0.44
N VAL A 18 3.50 3.85 -0.03
CA VAL A 18 4.63 3.81 -0.96
C VAL A 18 4.61 2.52 -1.78
N GLY A 19 4.38 1.37 -1.14
CA GLY A 19 4.25 0.08 -1.82
C GLY A 19 3.08 0.05 -2.81
N PHE A 20 1.94 0.68 -2.46
CA PHE A 20 0.81 0.85 -3.37
C PHE A 20 1.19 1.69 -4.59
N MET A 21 1.86 2.83 -4.40
CA MET A 21 2.29 3.69 -5.51
C MET A 21 3.27 2.97 -6.44
N ILE A 22 4.25 2.24 -5.89
CA ILE A 22 5.18 1.43 -6.69
C ILE A 22 4.42 0.35 -7.48
N GLY A 23 3.49 -0.35 -6.83
CA GLY A 23 2.66 -1.36 -7.47
C GLY A 23 1.79 -0.78 -8.59
N PHE A 24 1.20 0.39 -8.36
CA PHE A 24 0.39 1.10 -9.33
C PHE A 24 1.21 1.53 -10.55
N VAL A 25 2.37 2.16 -10.33
CA VAL A 25 3.30 2.53 -11.41
C VAL A 25 3.71 1.30 -12.21
N ARG A 26 4.01 0.18 -11.55
CA ARG A 26 4.39 -1.06 -12.22
C ARG A 26 3.25 -1.64 -13.07
N VAL A 27 2.01 -1.61 -12.59
CA VAL A 27 0.82 -2.02 -13.34
C VAL A 27 0.63 -1.14 -14.57
N MET A 28 0.73 0.18 -14.40
CA MET A 28 0.58 1.15 -15.49
C MET A 28 1.69 1.00 -16.53
N ALA A 29 2.94 0.84 -16.09
CA ALA A 29 4.07 0.61 -16.99
C ALA A 29 3.90 -0.68 -17.80
N TYR A 30 3.45 -1.77 -17.19
CA TYR A 30 3.21 -3.04 -17.90
C TYR A 30 2.11 -2.90 -18.97
N GLY A 31 1.05 -2.14 -18.67
CA GLY A 31 -0.04 -1.90 -19.61
C GLY A 31 0.34 -0.93 -20.74
N MET A 32 1.01 0.17 -20.40
CA MET A 32 1.27 1.27 -21.34
C MET A 32 2.58 1.12 -22.12
N VAL A 33 3.64 0.59 -21.49
CA VAL A 33 4.97 0.47 -22.10
C VAL A 33 5.14 -0.87 -22.76
N ASP A 34 4.81 -1.95 -22.05
CA ASP A 34 4.97 -3.31 -22.58
C ASP A 34 3.79 -3.78 -23.44
N ASN A 35 2.70 -3.00 -23.49
CA ASN A 35 1.44 -3.32 -24.17
C ASN A 35 0.89 -4.71 -23.82
N ARG A 36 1.15 -5.16 -22.59
CA ARG A 36 0.75 -6.46 -22.05
C ARG A 36 -0.31 -6.27 -20.98
N THR A 37 -1.23 -7.21 -20.89
CA THR A 37 -2.24 -7.20 -19.82
C THR A 37 -1.54 -7.42 -18.48
N PRO A 38 -1.70 -6.51 -17.49
CA PRO A 38 -1.08 -6.71 -16.18
C PRO A 38 -1.63 -7.98 -15.53
N THR A 39 -0.74 -8.79 -14.97
CA THR A 39 -1.15 -10.08 -14.39
C THR A 39 -1.96 -9.86 -13.11
N ARG A 40 -2.89 -10.77 -12.80
CA ARG A 40 -3.70 -10.73 -11.56
C ARG A 40 -2.85 -10.59 -10.29
N ARG A 41 -1.64 -11.17 -10.30
CA ARG A 41 -0.68 -11.06 -9.19
C ARG A 41 -0.21 -9.62 -8.97
N MET A 42 0.00 -8.84 -10.02
CA MET A 42 0.45 -7.44 -9.91
C MET A 42 -0.62 -6.56 -9.25
N TYR A 43 -1.89 -6.73 -9.65
CA TYR A 43 -3.01 -6.04 -8.99
C TYR A 43 -3.15 -6.45 -7.53
N LEU A 44 -3.06 -7.75 -7.22
CA LEU A 44 -3.14 -8.24 -5.84
C LEU A 44 -2.03 -7.66 -4.97
N THR A 45 -0.80 -7.60 -5.46
CA THR A 45 0.31 -7.01 -4.69
C THR A 45 0.10 -5.52 -4.43
N ALA A 46 -0.29 -4.75 -5.45
CA ALA A 46 -0.55 -3.32 -5.27
C ALA A 46 -1.70 -3.10 -4.28
N PHE A 47 -2.81 -3.82 -4.46
CA PHE A 47 -3.98 -3.72 -3.60
C PHE A 47 -3.68 -4.14 -2.15
N ALA A 48 -2.87 -5.18 -1.93
CA ALA A 48 -2.47 -5.61 -0.60
C ALA A 48 -1.68 -4.52 0.14
N PHE A 49 -0.71 -3.89 -0.51
CA PHE A 49 0.02 -2.76 0.08
C PHE A 49 -0.91 -1.58 0.40
N GLY A 50 -1.83 -1.26 -0.52
CA GLY A 50 -2.83 -0.23 -0.32
C GLY A 50 -3.74 -0.51 0.88
N ALA A 51 -4.27 -1.74 0.97
CA ALA A 51 -5.16 -2.18 2.06
C ALA A 51 -4.46 -2.18 3.42
N VAL A 52 -3.19 -2.62 3.49
CA VAL A 52 -2.40 -2.60 4.72
C VAL A 52 -2.10 -1.17 5.16
N GLY A 53 -1.67 -0.30 4.23
CA GLY A 53 -1.40 1.10 4.52
C GLY A 53 -2.64 1.86 4.99
N TRP A 54 -3.76 1.69 4.28
CA TRP A 54 -5.05 2.26 4.68
C TRP A 54 -5.56 1.71 6.01
N GLY A 55 -5.43 0.40 6.22
CA GLY A 55 -5.81 -0.25 7.48
C GLY A 55 -5.03 0.31 8.67
N ALA A 56 -3.72 0.53 8.51
CA ALA A 56 -2.89 1.12 9.56
C ALA A 56 -3.28 2.57 9.90
N LEU A 57 -3.62 3.38 8.89
CA LEU A 57 -4.10 4.75 9.11
C LEU A 57 -5.47 4.78 9.80
N LEU A 58 -6.39 3.90 9.40
CA LEU A 58 -7.70 3.78 10.04
C LEU A 58 -7.55 3.36 11.51
N ILE A 59 -6.73 2.35 11.78
CA ILE A 59 -6.47 1.91 13.16
C ILE A 59 -5.84 3.04 13.97
N GLY A 60 -4.91 3.79 13.39
CA GLY A 60 -4.31 4.97 14.03
C GLY A 60 -5.32 6.07 14.34
N PHE A 61 -6.31 6.30 13.47
CA PHE A 61 -7.36 7.30 13.69
C PHE A 61 -8.31 6.94 14.83
N PHE A 62 -8.56 5.64 15.05
CA PHE A 62 -9.43 5.14 16.12
C PHE A 62 -8.67 4.79 17.41
N LEU A 63 -7.34 4.89 17.43
CA LEU A 63 -6.57 4.76 18.66
C LEU A 63 -6.69 6.09 19.46
N PRO A 64 -7.04 6.03 20.76
CA PRO A 64 -7.17 7.20 21.62
C PRO A 64 -5.83 7.80 22.05
#